data_AF-A0A2T0RIY6-F1
#
_entry.id   AF-A0A2T0RIY6-F1
#
_cell.length_a   1.000
_cell.length_b   1.000
_cell.length_c   1.000
_cell.angle_alpha   90.00
_cell.angle_beta   90.00
_cell.angle_gamma   90.00
#
_symmetry.space_group_name_H-M   'P 1'
#
loop_
_entity.id
_entity.type
_entity.pdbx_description
1 polymer ?
#
loop_
_entity_poly.entity_id
_entity_poly.type
_entity_poly.pdbx_seq_one_letter_code
_entity_poly.pdbx_strand_id
1 'polypeptide(L)'
;MKKESKVVVSKSGIRNYEFESVKKDKDVSHYDQHFGYWSEHKKGMFYKKSCLYCLKTYEGKRADTAFCCQSCQKAHLRLRRKGLL
;
A
#
# COMPACT_ATOMS: atom_id res chain seq x y z
N MET A 1 2.55 18.88 17.02
CA MET A 1 3.33 17.74 17.54
C MET A 1 3.43 16.70 16.43
N LYS A 2 4.63 16.43 15.90
CA LYS A 2 4.83 15.32 14.94
C LYS A 2 4.65 14.02 15.73
N LYS A 3 3.63 13.22 15.41
CA LYS A 3 3.46 11.90 16.02
C LYS A 3 4.65 11.06 15.60
N GLU A 4 5.48 10.66 16.57
CA GLU A 4 6.55 9.69 16.33
C GLU A 4 5.89 8.36 15.95
N SER A 5 5.99 8.00 14.69
CA SER A 5 5.44 6.76 14.18
C SER A 5 6.24 5.58 14.74
N LYS A 6 5.56 4.76 15.56
CA LYS A 6 6.15 3.55 16.15
C LYS A 6 6.34 2.50 15.05
N VAL A 7 7.51 2.52 14.42
CA VAL A 7 7.96 1.47 13.52
C VAL A 7 8.28 0.23 14.36
N VAL A 8 7.47 -0.83 14.23
CA VAL A 8 7.70 -2.10 14.93
C VAL A 8 8.46 -3.04 14.01
N VAL A 9 9.66 -3.46 14.43
CA VAL A 9 10.50 -4.43 13.72
C VAL A 9 10.13 -5.84 14.18
N SER A 10 9.62 -6.67 13.28
CA SER A 10 9.30 -8.08 13.56
C SER A 10 10.39 -9.01 13.00
N LYS A 11 10.42 -10.28 13.43
CA LYS A 11 11.32 -11.31 12.87
C LYS A 11 11.21 -11.49 11.35
N SER A 12 10.11 -11.05 10.74
CA SER A 12 9.83 -11.10 9.29
C SER A 12 10.13 -9.78 8.56
N GLY A 13 10.75 -8.81 9.24
CA GLY A 13 11.05 -7.48 8.72
C GLY A 13 10.28 -6.37 9.43
N ILE A 14 10.52 -5.14 8.99
CA ILE A 14 9.86 -3.95 9.50
C ILE A 14 8.34 -4.07 9.16
N ARG A 15 7.40 -3.72 10.05
CA ARG A 15 5.94 -3.67 9.76
C ARG A 15 5.30 -2.27 9.82
N ASN A 16 4.52 -1.91 8.79
CA ASN A 16 3.86 -0.60 8.71
C ASN A 16 2.47 -0.60 9.33
N TYR A 17 2.35 0.02 10.50
CA TYR A 17 1.09 0.25 11.19
C TYR A 17 0.64 1.72 11.12
N GLU A 18 1.40 2.57 10.43
CA GLU A 18 1.02 3.97 10.25
C GLU A 18 0.01 4.09 9.10
N PHE A 19 -1.16 4.62 9.43
CA PHE A 19 -2.25 4.86 8.50
C PHE A 19 -2.52 6.37 8.45
N GLU A 20 -2.50 6.95 7.26
CA GLU A 20 -3.04 8.31 7.04
C GLU A 20 -4.56 8.32 7.14
N SER A 21 -5.20 7.31 6.55
CA SER A 21 -6.65 7.14 6.59
C SER A 21 -7.06 5.68 6.39
N VAL A 22 -8.25 5.35 6.85
CA VAL A 22 -8.87 4.04 6.70
C VAL A 22 -10.24 4.24 6.09
N LYS A 23 -10.54 3.53 5.00
CA LYS A 23 -11.84 3.56 4.34
C LYS A 23 -12.39 2.13 4.26
N LYS A 24 -13.62 1.95 4.76
CA LYS A 24 -14.37 0.70 4.60
C LYS A 24 -15.15 0.78 3.30
N ASP A 25 -14.95 -0.23 2.47
CA ASP A 25 -15.52 -0.38 1.13
C ASP A 25 -15.18 0.81 0.21
N LYS A 26 -15.20 0.58 -1.11
CA LYS A 26 -15.02 1.68 -2.07
C LYS A 26 -15.73 1.42 -3.37
N ASP A 27 -16.33 2.45 -3.91
CA ASP A 27 -16.81 2.47 -5.29
C ASP A 27 -15.70 3.01 -6.19
N VAL A 28 -15.39 2.26 -7.25
CA VAL A 28 -14.43 2.66 -8.27
C VAL A 28 -15.19 2.86 -9.58
N SER A 29 -15.21 4.10 -10.02
CA SER A 29 -15.79 4.47 -11.30
C SER A 29 -14.77 4.28 -12.42
N HIS A 30 -15.21 3.61 -13.47
CA HIS A 30 -14.43 3.34 -14.66
C HIS A 30 -15.13 3.97 -15.86
N TYR A 31 -14.33 4.61 -16.70
CA TYR A 31 -14.78 5.09 -17.99
C TYR A 31 -13.93 4.41 -19.06
N ASP A 32 -14.60 3.74 -19.98
CA ASP A 32 -14.01 3.19 -21.19
C ASP A 32 -14.69 3.85 -22.40
N GLN A 33 -13.89 4.27 -23.38
CA GLN A 33 -14.41 4.98 -24.54
C GLN A 33 -15.34 4.12 -25.42
N HIS A 34 -15.22 2.79 -25.37
CA HIS A 34 -16.01 1.85 -26.17
C HIS A 34 -17.16 1.21 -25.37
N PHE A 35 -16.96 0.99 -24.07
CA PHE A 35 -17.94 0.35 -23.18
C PHE A 35 -18.75 1.32 -22.31
N GLY A 36 -18.41 2.60 -22.31
CA GLY A 36 -19.08 3.62 -21.51
C GLY A 36 -18.65 3.59 -20.04
N TYR A 37 -19.55 4.05 -19.17
CA TYR A 37 -19.29 4.19 -17.74
C TYR A 37 -19.79 2.97 -16.97
N TRP A 38 -18.96 2.45 -16.07
CA TRP A 38 -19.37 1.42 -15.11
C TRP A 38 -18.71 1.64 -13.77
N SER A 39 -19.30 1.12 -12.70
CA SER A 39 -18.77 1.23 -11.34
C SER A 39 -18.58 -0.14 -10.71
N GLU A 40 -17.45 -0.34 -10.05
CA GLU A 40 -17.16 -1.53 -9.25
C GLU A 40 -17.28 -1.21 -7.76
N HIS A 41 -18.10 -1.97 -7.02
CA HIS A 41 -18.11 -1.90 -5.56
C HIS A 41 -17.11 -2.89 -4.96
N LYS A 42 -16.03 -2.38 -4.39
CA LYS A 42 -14.97 -3.17 -3.74
C LYS A 42 -15.20 -3.23 -2.25
N LYS A 43 -15.57 -4.42 -1.77
CA LYS A 43 -15.69 -4.72 -0.35
C LYS A 43 -14.33 -4.88 0.32
N GLY A 44 -14.20 -4.42 1.56
CA GLY A 44 -13.03 -4.62 2.42
C GLY A 44 -12.49 -3.33 3.04
N MET A 45 -11.38 -3.47 3.77
CA MET A 45 -10.70 -2.35 4.41
C MET A 45 -9.57 -1.85 3.51
N PHE A 46 -9.56 -0.54 3.26
CA PHE A 46 -8.54 0.14 2.46
C PHE A 46 -7.78 1.09 3.36
N TYR A 47 -6.48 0.85 3.47
CA TYR A 47 -5.58 1.57 4.35
C TYR A 47 -4.68 2.46 3.50
N LYS A 48 -4.75 3.77 3.68
CA LYS A 48 -3.79 4.70 3.08
C LYS A 48 -2.56 4.77 3.98
N LYS A 49 -1.40 4.39 3.45
CA LYS A 49 -0.14 4.26 4.19
C LYS A 49 1.00 4.98 3.46
N SER A 50 2.04 5.34 4.19
CA SER A 50 3.27 5.88 3.62
C SER A 50 4.32 4.78 3.41
N CYS A 51 4.92 4.70 2.23
CA CYS A 51 6.01 3.75 1.96
C CYS A 51 7.26 4.17 2.75
N LEU A 52 7.93 3.27 3.48
CA LEU A 52 9.16 3.68 4.20
C LEU A 52 10.35 3.95 3.28
N TYR A 53 10.38 3.35 2.09
CA TYR A 53 11.51 3.50 1.19
C TYR A 53 11.45 4.78 0.36
N CYS A 54 10.27 5.11 -0.16
CA CYS A 54 10.10 6.26 -1.06
C CYS A 54 9.18 7.34 -0.51
N LEU A 55 8.66 7.16 0.71
CA LEU A 55 7.76 8.08 1.42
C LEU A 55 6.45 8.41 0.69
N LYS A 56 6.21 7.81 -0.49
CA LYS A 56 4.97 7.96 -1.23
C LYS A 56 3.82 7.28 -0.51
N THR A 57 2.68 7.94 -0.52
CA THR A 57 1.42 7.38 -0.01
C THR A 57 0.89 6.35 -0.99
N TYR A 58 0.33 5.27 -0.47
CA TYR A 58 -0.26 4.19 -1.26
C TYR A 58 -1.43 3.56 -0.51
N GLU A 59 -2.36 2.98 -1.26
CA GLU A 59 -3.47 2.24 -0.68
C GLU A 59 -3.12 0.75 -0.59
N GLY A 60 -3.22 0.17 0.59
CA GLY A 60 -3.05 -1.25 0.85
C GLY A 60 -4.34 -1.88 1.40
N LYS A 61 -4.58 -3.16 1.08
CA LYS A 61 -5.72 -3.92 1.64
C LYS A 61 -5.42 -4.61 2.97
N ARG A 62 -4.15 -4.88 3.26
CA ARG A 62 -3.74 -5.53 4.53
C ARG A 62 -3.34 -4.45 5.53
N ALA A 63 -3.76 -4.61 6.79
CA ALA A 63 -3.32 -3.74 7.88
C ALA A 63 -1.81 -3.89 8.14
N ASP A 64 -1.27 -5.09 7.96
CA ASP A 64 0.12 -5.47 8.15
C ASP A 64 0.80 -5.77 6.80
N THR A 65 1.37 -4.74 6.18
CA THR A 65 2.20 -4.91 4.97
C THR A 65 3.67 -4.68 5.28
N ALA A 66 4.53 -5.53 4.73
CA ALA A 66 5.98 -5.33 4.69
C ALA A 66 6.32 -4.17 3.74
N PHE A 67 6.12 -2.95 4.26
CA PHE A 67 6.75 -1.66 3.93
C PHE A 67 7.05 -1.23 2.51
N CYS A 68 6.31 -1.62 1.50
CA CYS A 68 6.50 -1.03 0.19
C CYS A 68 5.21 -0.75 -0.54
N CYS A 69 5.16 0.44 -1.16
CA CYS A 69 4.25 0.64 -2.27
C CYS A 69 4.60 -0.37 -3.37
N GLN A 70 3.64 -0.69 -4.24
CA GLN A 70 3.80 -1.73 -5.26
C GLN A 70 5.08 -1.55 -6.11
N SER A 71 5.47 -0.30 -6.39
CA SER A 71 6.70 0.02 -7.11
C SER A 71 7.97 -0.37 -6.34
N CYS A 72 8.06 -0.01 -5.07
CA CYS A 72 9.17 -0.40 -4.20
C CYS A 72 9.19 -1.91 -3.97
N GLN A 73 8.03 -2.57 -3.89
CA GLN A 73 7.94 -4.03 -3.79
C GLN A 73 8.54 -4.70 -5.01
N LYS A 74 8.13 -4.25 -6.21
CA LYS A 74 8.67 -4.74 -7.48
C LYS A 74 10.17 -4.48 -7.58
N ALA A 75 10.65 -3.31 -7.17
CA ALA A 75 12.08 -2.98 -7.17
C ALA A 75 12.88 -3.90 -6.24
N HIS A 76 12.41 -4.10 -5.00
CA HIS A 76 13.04 -5.00 -4.03
C HIS A 76 13.08 -6.45 -4.53
N LEU A 77 11.98 -6.94 -5.13
CA LEU A 77 11.93 -8.27 -5.72
C LEU A 77 12.89 -8.42 -6.91
N ARG A 78 13.06 -7.38 -7.74
CA ARG A 78 14.04 -7.38 -8.84
C ARG A 78 15.47 -7.44 -8.31
N LEU A 79 15.81 -6.66 -7.29
CA LEU A 79 17.15 -6.64 -6.70
C LEU A 79 17.49 -7.98 -6.04
N ARG A 80 16.56 -8.58 -5.31
CA ARG A 80 16.71 -9.91 -4.71
C ARG A 80 16.95 -11.00 -5.76
N ARG A 81 16.24 -10.96 -6.89
CA ARG A 81 16.46 -11.89 -8.01
C ARG A 81 17.83 -11.71 -8.66
N LYS A 82 18.43 -10.53 -8.56
CA LYS A 82 19.79 -10.25 -9.05
C LYS A 82 20.89 -10.55 -8.02
N GLY A 83 20.54 -11.00 -6.82
CA GLY A 83 21.50 -11.23 -5.72
C GLY A 83 22.12 -9.95 -5.16
N LEU A 84 21.49 -8.79 -5.39
CA LEU A 84 21.97 -7.48 -4.90
C LEU A 84 21.35 -7.10 -3.54
N LEU A 85 20.49 -7.96 -2.99
CA LEU A 85 19.81 -7.90 -1.69
C LEU A 85 19.61 -9.33 -1.18
#